data_AF-A0A5S9M217-F1
#
_entry.id   AF-A0A5S9M217-F1
#
_cell.length_a   1.000
_cell.length_b   1.000
_cell.length_c   1.000
_cell.angle_alpha   90.00
_cell.angle_beta   90.00
_cell.angle_gamma   90.00
#
_symmetry.space_group_name_H-M   'P 1'
#
loop_
_entity.id
_entity.type
_entity.pdbx_description
1 polymer ?
#
loop_
_entity_poly.entity_id
_entity_poly.type
_entity_poly.pdbx_seq_one_letter_code
_entity_poly.pdbx_strand_id
1 'polypeptide(L)'
;MTTTLIVIGALLVICLIIPIILLIWIWMRDEKQEEHSVLRNYPVIGKLRFIFEKIGPELRQYLFLNDREELPLLKKRIRAGGHVSGKYKKSRTMGFGSKRDFDKPGYYIRNVLFPKQRNELRIDQSEKIKTKKVCIRLIKTIY
;
A
#
# COMPACT_ATOMS: atom_id res chain seq x y z
N MET A 1 -14.58 22.57 -49.54
CA MET A 1 -15.48 22.17 -48.42
C MET A 1 -15.79 20.68 -48.40
N THR A 2 -16.03 20.05 -49.56
CA THR A 2 -16.27 18.59 -49.65
C THR A 2 -15.01 17.76 -49.36
N THR A 3 -13.86 18.16 -49.90
CA THR A 3 -12.56 17.47 -49.68
C THR A 3 -12.13 17.50 -48.21
N THR A 4 -12.31 18.61 -47.51
CA THR A 4 -12.00 18.74 -46.08
C THR A 4 -12.88 17.85 -45.21
N LEU A 5 -14.17 17.69 -45.56
CA LEU A 5 -15.08 16.78 -44.85
C LEU A 5 -14.68 15.31 -45.04
N ILE A 6 -14.26 14.92 -46.25
CA ILE A 6 -13.78 13.56 -46.54
C ILE A 6 -12.52 13.25 -45.73
N VAL A 7 -11.57 14.19 -45.65
CA VAL A 7 -10.33 14.00 -44.87
C VAL A 7 -10.61 13.83 -43.38
N ILE A 8 -11.50 14.66 -42.80
CA ILE A 8 -11.88 14.54 -41.38
C ILE A 8 -12.60 13.20 -41.12
N GLY A 9 -13.49 12.77 -42.01
CA GLY A 9 -14.16 11.48 -41.92
C GLY A 9 -13.18 10.30 -41.96
N ALA A 10 -12.22 10.32 -42.87
CA ALA A 10 -11.17 9.30 -42.95
C ALA A 10 -10.31 9.26 -41.69
N LEU A 11 -9.95 10.43 -41.13
CA LEU A 11 -9.17 10.54 -39.90
C LEU A 11 -9.91 9.96 -38.69
N LEU A 12 -11.22 10.22 -38.58
CA LEU A 12 -12.06 9.64 -37.53
C LEU A 12 -12.19 8.12 -37.65
N VAL A 13 -12.36 7.61 -38.87
CA VAL A 13 -12.44 6.16 -39.12
C VAL A 13 -11.11 5.49 -38.76
N ILE A 14 -9.98 6.07 -39.15
CA ILE A 14 -8.65 5.57 -38.78
C ILE A 14 -8.47 5.60 -37.25
N CYS A 15 -8.87 6.68 -36.59
CA CYS A 15 -8.81 6.81 -35.13
C CYS A 15 -9.62 5.73 -34.40
N LEU A 16 -10.72 5.25 -35.00
CA LEU A 16 -11.54 4.17 -34.46
C LEU A 16 -11.00 2.77 -34.80
N ILE A 17 -10.40 2.59 -35.98
CA ILE A 17 -9.88 1.29 -36.43
C ILE A 17 -8.58 0.91 -35.69
N ILE A 18 -7.70 1.88 -35.44
CA ILE A 18 -6.42 1.65 -34.73
C ILE A 18 -6.60 0.93 -33.38
N PRO A 19 -7.46 1.40 -32.45
CA PRO A 19 -7.64 0.73 -31.16
C PRO A 19 -8.27 -0.66 -31.29
N ILE A 20 -9.13 -0.86 -32.29
CA ILE A 20 -9.76 -2.17 -32.55
C ILE A 20 -8.70 -3.19 -32.98
N ILE A 21 -7.80 -2.81 -33.89
CA ILE A 21 -6.69 -3.68 -34.33
C ILE A 21 -5.77 -4.02 -33.15
N LEU A 22 -5.44 -3.03 -32.31
CA LEU A 22 -4.64 -3.24 -31.09
C LEU A 22 -5.30 -4.23 -30.11
N LEU A 23 -6.62 -4.13 -29.90
CA LEU A 23 -7.36 -5.04 -29.03
C LEU A 23 -7.34 -6.47 -29.56
N ILE A 24 -7.53 -6.66 -30.86
CA ILE A 24 -7.47 -7.98 -31.52
C ILE A 24 -6.05 -8.57 -31.39
N TRP A 25 -5.02 -7.77 -31.59
CA TRP A 25 -3.63 -8.23 -31.44
C TRP A 25 -3.30 -8.66 -30.01
N ILE A 26 -3.76 -7.90 -29.01
CA ILE A 26 -3.61 -8.26 -27.59
C ILE A 26 -4.39 -9.54 -27.28
N TRP A 27 -5.60 -9.69 -27.82
CA TRP A 27 -6.43 -10.88 -27.62
C TRP A 27 -5.73 -12.15 -28.15
N MET A 28 -5.22 -12.11 -29.38
CA MET A 28 -4.46 -13.22 -29.97
C MET A 28 -3.17 -13.56 -29.21
N ARG A 29 -2.54 -12.55 -28.59
CA ARG A 29 -1.33 -12.76 -27.78
C ARG A 29 -1.66 -13.38 -26.42
N ASP A 30 -2.69 -12.86 -25.75
CA ASP A 30 -3.09 -13.31 -24.42
C ASP A 30 -3.73 -14.72 -24.47
N GLU A 31 -4.36 -15.13 -25.57
CA GLU A 31 -4.88 -16.50 -25.78
C GLU A 31 -3.78 -17.58 -25.75
N LYS A 32 -2.57 -17.22 -26.24
CA LYS A 32 -1.41 -18.12 -26.29
C LYS A 32 -0.63 -18.20 -24.97
N GLN A 33 -1.02 -17.45 -23.93
CA GLN A 33 -0.28 -17.41 -22.66
C GLN A 33 -0.77 -18.50 -21.70
N GLU A 34 0.10 -19.46 -21.35
CA GLU A 34 -0.26 -20.61 -20.52
C GLU A 34 -0.21 -20.35 -19.00
N GLU A 35 0.52 -19.33 -18.55
CA GLU A 35 0.81 -19.13 -17.12
C GLU A 35 -0.37 -18.62 -16.28
N HIS A 36 -1.37 -17.99 -16.90
CA HIS A 36 -2.45 -17.31 -16.18
C HIS A 36 -3.83 -17.62 -16.78
N SER A 37 -4.49 -18.64 -16.22
CA SER A 37 -5.84 -19.10 -16.65
C SER A 37 -6.89 -17.98 -16.72
N VAL A 38 -6.75 -16.91 -15.94
CA VAL A 38 -7.67 -15.75 -15.95
C VAL A 38 -7.50 -14.87 -17.20
N LEU A 39 -6.26 -14.67 -17.69
CA LEU A 39 -6.03 -13.88 -18.92
C LEU A 39 -6.51 -14.63 -20.17
N ARG A 40 -6.45 -15.97 -20.17
CA ARG A 40 -6.92 -16.78 -21.29
C ARG A 40 -8.44 -16.68 -21.51
N ASN A 41 -9.22 -16.67 -20.41
CA ASN A 41 -10.68 -16.63 -20.52
C ASN A 41 -11.24 -15.19 -20.66
N TYR A 42 -10.51 -14.19 -20.17
CA TYR A 42 -10.90 -12.78 -20.19
C TYR A 42 -9.69 -11.86 -20.38
N PRO A 43 -9.11 -11.77 -21.59
CA PRO A 43 -7.83 -11.07 -21.81
C PRO A 43 -7.91 -9.57 -21.48
N VAL A 44 -8.99 -8.89 -21.90
CA VAL A 44 -9.17 -7.46 -21.65
C VAL A 44 -9.52 -7.17 -20.18
N ILE A 45 -10.54 -7.85 -19.64
CA ILE A 45 -11.02 -7.64 -18.26
C ILE A 45 -9.98 -8.11 -17.24
N GLY A 46 -9.24 -9.18 -17.54
CA GLY A 46 -8.14 -9.69 -16.72
C GLY A 46 -7.02 -8.66 -16.60
N LYS A 47 -6.55 -8.10 -17.72
CA LYS A 47 -5.50 -7.07 -17.72
C LYS A 47 -5.93 -5.82 -16.96
N LEU A 48 -7.19 -5.40 -17.13
CA LEU A 48 -7.80 -4.32 -16.36
C LEU A 48 -7.79 -4.63 -14.85
N ARG A 49 -8.20 -5.83 -14.44
CA ARG A 49 -8.13 -6.28 -13.04
C ARG A 49 -6.71 -6.21 -12.48
N PHE A 50 -5.70 -6.68 -13.21
CA PHE A 50 -4.31 -6.62 -12.76
C PHE A 50 -3.79 -5.19 -12.60
N ILE A 51 -4.19 -4.28 -13.50
CA ILE A 51 -3.87 -2.86 -13.40
C ILE A 51 -4.51 -2.28 -12.12
N PHE A 52 -5.81 -2.53 -11.89
CA PHE A 52 -6.49 -2.07 -10.69
C PHE A 52 -5.96 -2.71 -9.40
N GLU A 53 -5.54 -3.96 -9.44
CA GLU A 53 -4.94 -4.64 -8.29
C GLU A 53 -3.58 -4.03 -7.92
N LYS A 54 -2.80 -3.58 -8.90
CA LYS A 54 -1.53 -2.86 -8.67
C LYS A 54 -1.76 -1.45 -8.13
N ILE A 55 -2.72 -0.71 -8.68
CA ILE A 55 -2.97 0.70 -8.32
C ILE A 55 -3.75 0.81 -6.99
N GLY A 56 -4.67 -0.12 -6.72
CA GLY A 56 -5.54 -0.10 -5.54
C GLY A 56 -4.85 0.07 -4.17
N PRO A 57 -3.74 -0.63 -3.85
CA PRO A 57 -3.04 -0.43 -2.58
C PRO A 57 -2.35 0.94 -2.47
N GLU A 58 -1.90 1.52 -3.58
CA GLU A 58 -1.27 2.83 -3.62
C GLU A 58 -2.30 3.95 -3.47
N LEU A 59 -3.44 3.87 -4.17
CA LEU A 59 -4.55 4.82 -4.01
C LEU A 59 -5.04 4.89 -2.57
N ARG A 60 -5.25 3.71 -1.94
CA ARG A 60 -5.61 3.67 -0.52
C ARG A 60 -4.57 4.32 0.36
N GLN A 61 -3.30 4.23 -0.02
CA GLN A 61 -2.18 4.82 0.71
C GLN A 61 -2.21 6.35 0.72
N TYR A 62 -2.61 6.99 -0.37
CA TYR A 62 -2.53 8.45 -0.51
C TYR A 62 -3.84 9.17 -0.17
N LEU A 63 -4.99 8.55 -0.48
CA LEU A 63 -6.30 9.19 -0.29
C LEU A 63 -6.86 9.07 1.13
N PHE A 64 -6.48 8.03 1.89
CA PHE A 64 -7.14 7.69 3.17
C PHE A 64 -6.19 7.67 4.38
N LEU A 65 -4.96 8.16 4.27
CA LEU A 65 -3.97 8.01 5.34
C LEU A 65 -3.30 9.32 5.72
N ASN A 66 -3.81 9.91 6.80
CA ASN A 66 -2.95 10.62 7.72
C ASN A 66 -2.14 9.57 8.51
N ASP A 67 -0.81 9.61 8.45
CA ASP A 67 0.10 8.64 9.10
C ASP A 67 -0.08 8.55 10.64
N ARG A 68 -0.88 9.45 11.22
CA ARG A 68 -1.10 9.65 12.65
C ARG A 68 -2.45 9.18 13.17
N GLU A 69 -3.37 8.80 12.29
CA GLU A 69 -4.70 8.40 12.70
C GLU A 69 -4.76 6.88 12.97
N GLU A 70 -5.06 6.58 14.24
CA GLU A 70 -5.75 5.38 14.76
C GLU A 70 -5.00 4.06 15.03
N LEU A 71 -3.69 3.93 14.81
CA LEU A 71 -2.97 2.71 15.22
C LEU A 71 -1.89 2.96 16.27
N PRO A 72 -1.78 2.11 17.32
CA PRO A 72 -0.72 2.21 18.33
C PRO A 72 0.69 1.97 17.76
N LEU A 73 0.76 1.44 16.53
CA LEU A 73 1.98 1.26 15.74
C LEU A 73 1.86 2.02 14.43
N LEU A 74 2.91 2.73 14.03
CA LEU A 74 3.00 3.40 12.72
C LEU A 74 2.69 2.41 11.59
N LYS A 75 1.79 2.76 10.66
CA LYS A 75 1.37 1.87 9.56
C LYS A 75 2.51 1.34 8.69
N LYS A 76 3.60 2.11 8.53
CA LYS A 76 4.84 1.67 7.85
C LYS A 76 5.37 0.33 8.43
N ARG A 77 5.20 0.12 9.74
CA ARG A 77 5.65 -1.08 10.44
C ARG A 77 4.81 -2.31 10.13
N ILE A 78 3.48 -2.17 10.14
CA ILE A 78 2.56 -3.28 9.82
C ILE A 78 2.82 -3.76 8.39
N ARG A 79 3.07 -2.82 7.47
CA ARG A 79 3.39 -3.14 6.08
C ARG A 79 4.73 -3.86 5.94
N ALA A 80 5.77 -3.40 6.62
CA ALA A 80 7.10 -4.02 6.60
C ALA A 80 7.06 -5.45 7.15
N GLY A 81 6.51 -5.64 8.36
CA GLY A 81 6.54 -6.94 9.04
C GLY A 81 5.57 -7.99 8.48
N GLY A 82 4.43 -7.57 7.91
CA GLY A 82 3.42 -8.47 7.34
C GLY A 82 3.59 -8.68 5.85
N HIS A 83 3.21 -7.69 5.05
CA HIS A 83 3.02 -7.84 3.60
C HIS A 83 4.34 -7.92 2.83
N VAL A 84 5.29 -7.03 3.13
CA VAL A 84 6.58 -6.97 2.42
C VAL A 84 7.44 -8.18 2.79
N SER A 85 7.52 -8.53 4.07
CA SER A 85 8.27 -9.71 4.51
C SER A 85 7.63 -11.03 4.07
N GLY A 86 6.30 -11.12 3.96
CA GLY A 86 5.61 -12.31 3.48
C GLY A 86 5.80 -12.56 1.98
N LYS A 87 5.72 -11.52 1.15
CA LYS A 87 5.86 -11.65 -0.32
C LYS A 87 7.32 -11.72 -0.80
N TYR A 88 8.23 -10.96 -0.19
CA TYR A 88 9.58 -10.78 -0.71
C TYR A 88 10.68 -11.46 0.12
N LYS A 89 10.31 -12.29 1.12
CA LYS A 89 11.23 -12.93 2.08
C LYS A 89 12.29 -11.97 2.66
N LYS A 90 12.02 -10.66 2.70
CA LYS A 90 12.93 -9.66 3.26
C LYS A 90 12.88 -9.66 4.78
N SER A 91 14.04 -9.42 5.38
CA SER A 91 14.21 -9.31 6.84
C SER A 91 13.15 -8.40 7.46
N ARG A 92 12.46 -8.89 8.50
CA ARG A 92 11.46 -8.14 9.27
C ARG A 92 12.07 -7.06 10.16
N THR A 93 13.39 -6.92 10.13
CA THR A 93 14.11 -6.00 11.01
C THR A 93 14.12 -4.61 10.38
N MET A 94 13.23 -3.74 10.86
CA MET A 94 13.29 -2.31 10.61
C MET A 94 13.38 -1.58 11.95
N GLY A 95 14.28 -0.59 12.03
CA GLY A 95 14.45 0.26 13.22
C GLY A 95 13.14 0.95 13.60
N PHE A 96 12.88 1.04 14.91
CA PHE A 96 11.62 1.54 15.47
C PHE A 96 11.41 3.05 15.30
N GLY A 97 12.40 3.78 14.76
CA GLY A 97 12.55 5.24 14.75
C GLY A 97 11.26 6.05 14.68
N SER A 98 11.25 7.18 15.36
CA SER A 98 10.08 8.04 15.46
C SER A 98 9.92 8.91 14.21
N LYS A 99 8.68 9.01 13.69
CA LYS A 99 8.28 10.08 12.75
C LYS A 99 7.77 11.33 13.46
N ARG A 100 7.83 11.38 14.80
CA ARG A 100 7.36 12.52 15.58
C ARG A 100 8.38 13.65 15.50
N ASP A 101 7.84 14.85 15.54
CA ASP A 101 8.60 16.08 15.68
C ASP A 101 9.01 16.21 17.14
N PHE A 102 10.31 16.20 17.40
CA PHE A 102 10.87 16.23 18.76
C PHE A 102 11.09 17.64 19.29
N ASP A 103 10.96 18.66 18.44
CA ASP A 103 11.12 20.06 18.82
C ASP A 103 9.81 20.65 19.36
N LYS A 104 8.69 19.92 19.23
CA LYS A 104 7.39 20.35 19.77
C LYS A 104 7.26 20.05 21.27
N PRO A 105 6.70 20.98 22.07
CA PRO A 105 6.52 20.78 23.51
C PRO A 105 5.57 19.61 23.80
N GLY A 106 5.92 18.77 24.79
CA GLY A 106 5.08 17.66 25.28
C GLY A 106 5.80 16.36 25.60
N TYR A 107 7.04 16.18 25.14
CA TYR A 107 7.89 15.03 25.50
C TYR A 107 9.36 15.45 25.50
N TYR A 108 10.05 15.24 26.62
CA TYR A 108 11.50 15.49 26.72
C TYR A 108 12.22 14.15 26.91
N ILE A 109 12.92 13.69 25.87
CA ILE A 109 13.89 12.60 26.03
C ILE A 109 15.17 13.26 26.52
N ARG A 110 15.36 13.28 27.83
CA ARG A 110 16.62 13.73 28.43
C ARG A 110 17.40 12.51 28.86
N ASN A 111 18.64 12.37 28.39
CA ASN A 111 19.59 11.49 29.06
C ASN A 111 19.74 11.99 30.50
N VAL A 112 19.43 11.14 31.47
CA VAL A 112 19.67 11.49 32.87
C VAL A 112 21.17 11.55 33.11
N LEU A 113 21.65 12.69 33.61
CA LEU A 113 23.08 12.89 33.90
C LEU A 113 23.57 12.05 35.09
N PHE A 114 22.66 11.61 35.97
CA PHE A 114 23.00 10.84 37.16
C PHE A 114 22.08 9.63 37.31
N PRO A 115 22.60 8.48 37.77
CA PRO A 115 21.79 7.31 38.06
C PRO A 115 20.83 7.62 39.22
N LYS A 116 19.55 7.29 39.06
CA LYS A 116 18.58 7.39 40.16
C LYS A 116 18.91 6.36 41.25
N GLN A 117 18.75 6.77 42.50
CA GLN A 117 18.96 5.91 43.66
C GLN A 117 17.92 4.77 43.68
N ARG A 118 18.30 3.60 44.21
CA ARG A 118 17.50 2.36 44.17
C ARG A 118 16.09 2.51 44.76
N ASN A 119 15.91 3.44 45.70
CA ASN A 119 14.62 3.75 46.32
C ASN A 119 13.69 4.55 45.38
N GLU A 120 14.23 5.40 44.51
CA GLU A 120 13.46 6.12 43.48
C GLU A 120 13.17 5.28 42.23
N LEU A 121 13.88 4.16 42.07
CA LEU A 121 13.61 3.14 41.04
C LEU A 121 12.42 2.26 41.39
N ARG A 122 11.91 2.29 42.64
CA ARG A 122 10.66 1.59 42.98
C ARG A 122 9.53 2.24 42.21
N ILE A 123 9.05 1.52 41.20
CA ILE A 123 7.87 1.88 40.44
C ILE A 123 6.69 1.72 41.40
N ASP A 124 6.20 2.84 41.93
CA ASP A 124 4.99 2.85 42.72
C ASP A 124 3.80 2.57 41.77
N GLN A 125 3.21 1.37 41.89
CA GLN A 125 2.03 0.96 41.12
C GLN A 125 0.72 1.30 41.83
N SER A 126 0.78 2.19 42.83
CA SER A 126 -0.39 2.66 43.59
C SER A 126 -1.49 3.19 42.69
N GLU A 127 -1.13 3.96 41.64
CA GLU A 127 -2.09 4.46 40.65
C GLU A 127 -2.05 3.66 39.34
N LYS A 128 -3.11 2.87 39.11
CA LYS A 128 -3.30 2.17 37.83
C LYS A 128 -3.87 3.14 36.79
N ILE A 129 -3.03 3.54 35.85
CA ILE A 129 -3.45 4.31 34.67
C ILE A 129 -4.36 3.43 33.80
N LYS A 130 -5.58 3.87 33.50
CA LYS A 130 -6.50 3.19 32.56
C LYS A 130 -5.88 3.17 31.16
N THR A 131 -5.16 2.10 30.85
CA THR A 131 -4.54 1.89 29.55
C THR A 131 -5.49 1.10 28.66
N LYS A 132 -5.75 1.60 27.45
CA LYS A 132 -6.50 0.83 26.44
C LYS A 132 -5.63 -0.33 25.96
N LYS A 133 -6.03 -1.57 26.23
CA LYS A 133 -5.41 -2.76 25.62
C LYS A 133 -5.79 -2.79 24.14
N VAL A 134 -4.82 -2.59 23.25
CA VAL A 134 -5.04 -2.83 21.82
C VAL A 134 -4.70 -4.29 21.51
N CYS A 135 -5.72 -5.10 21.29
CA CYS A 135 -5.56 -6.49 20.87
C CYS A 135 -5.35 -6.53 19.35
N ILE A 136 -4.12 -6.82 18.91
CA ILE A 136 -3.83 -7.03 17.49
C ILE A 136 -4.14 -8.49 17.17
N ARG A 137 -5.31 -8.75 16.59
CA ARG A 137 -5.67 -10.07 16.07
C ARG A 137 -4.98 -10.24 14.71
N LEU A 138 -3.82 -10.91 14.70
CA LEU A 138 -3.15 -11.30 13.47
C LEU A 138 -4.03 -12.33 12.75
N ILE A 139 -4.72 -11.90 11.70
CA ILE A 139 -5.41 -12.82 10.78
C ILE A 139 -4.32 -13.57 10.03
N LYS A 140 -4.18 -14.85 10.36
CA LYS A 140 -3.30 -15.80 9.69
C LYS A 140 -3.97 -16.11 8.33
N THR A 141 -3.68 -15.31 7.31
CA THR A 141 -4.06 -15.67 5.93
C THR A 141 -3.25 -16.90 5.55
N ILE A 142 -3.97 -18.02 5.43
CA ILE A 142 -3.47 -19.31 4.97
C ILE A 142 -3.02 -19.13 3.51
N TYR A 143 -1.77 -19.49 3.24
CA TYR A 143 -1.30 -19.85 1.90
C TYR A 143 -1.48 -21.36 1.75
#